data_AF-A0A258SZ59-F1
#
_entry.id   AF-A0A258SZ59-F1
#
_cell.length_a   1.000
_cell.length_b   1.000
_cell.length_c   1.000
_cell.angle_alpha   90.00
_cell.angle_beta   90.00
_cell.angle_gamma   90.00
#
_symmetry.space_group_name_H-M   'P 1'
#
loop_
_entity.id
_entity.type
_entity.pdbx_description
1 polymer ?
#
loop_
_entity_poly.entity_id
_entity_poly.type
_entity_poly.pdbx_seq_one_letter_code
_entity_poly.pdbx_strand_id
1 'polypeptide(L)' 'MVAHGFDSVQALVIAMQMIAADIYTSSYHEAGQLLFRPDWKGYGFPVTHNMRDMLTGDDAKYL' A
#
# COMPACT_ATOMS: atom_id res chain seq x y z
N MET A 1 13.02 12.54 26.90
CA MET A 1 12.93 11.80 25.61
C MET A 1 11.69 12.28 24.90
N VAL A 2 11.84 13.01 23.80
CA VAL A 2 10.74 13.71 23.12
C VAL A 2 10.19 12.78 22.04
N ALA A 3 8.99 12.24 22.24
CA ALA A 3 8.34 11.29 21.34
C ALA A 3 7.52 11.94 20.21
N HIS A 4 7.47 13.28 20.14
CA HIS A 4 6.50 14.04 19.35
C HIS A 4 6.64 13.96 17.82
N GLY A 5 7.65 13.27 17.29
CA GLY A 5 7.79 12.99 15.85
C GLY A 5 7.67 11.51 15.47
N PHE A 6 7.83 10.60 16.44
CA PHE A 6 7.73 9.16 16.18
C PHE A 6 6.27 8.75 15.94
N ASP A 7 5.36 9.33 16.74
CA ASP A 7 3.91 9.11 16.60
C ASP A 7 3.38 9.61 15.25
N SER A 8 3.82 10.78 14.77
CA SER A 8 3.36 11.33 13.50
C SER A 8 3.86 10.55 12.28
N VAL A 9 5.12 10.08 12.30
CA VAL A 9 5.63 9.20 11.23
C VAL A 9 4.93 7.85 11.25
N GLN A 10 4.72 7.27 12.42
CA GLN A 10 4.00 6.00 12.53
C GLN A 10 2.53 6.14 12.07
N ALA A 11 1.86 7.23 12.45
CA ALA A 11 0.51 7.55 11.98
C ALA A 11 0.46 7.70 10.46
N LEU A 12 1.46 8.34 9.84
CA LEU A 12 1.56 8.45 8.39
C LEU A 12 1.71 7.07 7.73
N VAL A 13 2.59 6.21 8.25
CA VAL A 13 2.77 4.85 7.73
C VAL A 13 1.48 4.04 7.84
N ILE A 14 0.78 4.13 8.97
CA ILE A 14 -0.51 3.45 9.17
C ILE A 14 -1.56 3.99 8.19
N ALA A 15 -1.62 5.30 7.98
CA ALA A 15 -2.54 5.89 6.99
C ALA A 15 -2.27 5.36 5.57
N MET A 16 -1.00 5.27 5.18
CA MET A 16 -0.61 4.69 3.89
C MET A 16 -0.99 3.19 3.79
N GLN A 17 -0.82 2.43 4.87
CA GLN A 17 -1.23 1.01 4.91
C GLN A 17 -2.74 0.84 4.83
N MET A 18 -3.53 1.73 5.44
CA MET A 18 -4.99 1.72 5.32
C MET A 18 -5.43 2.01 3.88
N ILE A 19 -4.79 2.99 3.21
CA ILE A 19 -5.05 3.28 1.79
C ILE A 19 -4.69 2.05 0.93
N ALA A 20 -3.55 1.42 1.18
CA ALA A 20 -3.17 0.20 0.47
C ALA A 20 -4.20 -0.91 0.65
N ALA A 21 -4.69 -1.10 1.88
CA ALA A 21 -5.69 -2.11 2.18
C ALA A 21 -7.01 -1.86 1.44
N ASP A 22 -7.49 -0.62 1.45
CA ASP A 22 -8.71 -0.25 0.73
C ASP A 22 -8.57 -0.48 -0.78
N ILE A 23 -7.44 -0.07 -1.37
CA ILE A 23 -7.18 -0.26 -2.81
C ILE A 23 -7.12 -1.74 -3.16
N TYR A 24 -6.24 -2.52 -2.51
CA TYR A 24 -5.99 -3.93 -2.84
C TYR A 24 -7.19 -4.85 -2.55
N THR A 25 -8.11 -4.44 -1.67
CA THR A 25 -9.34 -5.21 -1.37
C THR A 25 -10.57 -4.70 -2.13
N SER A 26 -10.45 -3.60 -2.88
CA SER A 26 -11.56 -3.04 -3.63
C SER A 26 -11.95 -3.92 -4.84
N SER A 27 -13.24 -3.88 -5.19
CA SER A 27 -13.74 -4.51 -6.42
C SER A 27 -13.14 -3.90 -7.68
N TYR A 28 -12.64 -2.65 -7.62
CA TYR A 28 -11.96 -1.99 -8.73
C TYR A 28 -10.56 -2.58 -8.97
N HIS A 29 -9.84 -2.94 -7.91
CA HIS A 29 -8.58 -3.69 -8.03
C HIS A 29 -8.83 -5.08 -8.63
N GLU A 30 -9.82 -5.80 -8.10
CA GLU A 30 -10.21 -7.12 -8.60
C GLU A 30 -10.61 -7.07 -10.09
N ALA A 31 -11.34 -6.03 -10.50
CA ALA A 31 -11.75 -5.81 -11.88
C ALA A 31 -10.63 -5.28 -12.79
N GLY A 32 -9.42 -5.02 -12.27
CA GLY A 32 -8.29 -4.47 -13.03
C GLY A 32 -8.50 -3.03 -13.53
N GLN A 33 -9.35 -2.26 -12.85
CA GLN A 33 -9.76 -0.90 -13.26
C GLN A 33 -8.92 0.21 -12.62
N LEU A 34 -8.08 -0.13 -11.65
CA LEU A 34 -7.20 0.84 -10.98
C LEU A 34 -5.81 0.82 -11.60
N LEU A 35 -5.32 2.00 -11.95
CA LEU A 35 -3.97 2.23 -12.47
C LEU A 35 -3.33 3.39 -11.71
N PHE A 36 -2.15 3.16 -11.14
CA PHE A 36 -1.38 4.25 -10.55
C PHE A 36 -0.69 5.09 -11.63
N ARG A 37 0.13 4.44 -12.47
CA ARG A 37 0.81 5.06 -13.62
C ARG A 37 0.95 4.05 -14.76
N PRO A 38 0.95 4.47 -16.04
CA PRO A 38 0.98 3.56 -17.18
C PRO A 38 2.17 2.58 -17.21
N ASP A 39 3.29 2.96 -16.61
CA ASP A 39 4.55 2.23 -16.56
C ASP A 39 4.77 1.49 -15.22
N TRP A 40 3.77 1.44 -14.34
CA TRP A 40 3.86 0.81 -13.02
C TRP A 40 2.71 -0.17 -12.80
N LYS A 41 3.03 -1.41 -12.41
CA LYS A 41 2.05 -2.40 -11.97
C LYS A 41 2.02 -2.47 -10.45
N GLY A 42 0.87 -2.15 -9.86
CA GLY A 42 0.71 -1.94 -8.42
C GLY A 42 0.38 -0.47 -8.12
N TYR A 43 0.52 -0.08 -6.86
CA TYR A 43 0.09 1.23 -6.36
C TYR A 43 1.16 1.98 -5.56
N GLY A 44 2.28 1.35 -5.23
CA GLY A 44 3.41 2.00 -4.56
C GLY A 44 3.15 2.37 -3.09
N PHE A 45 2.11 1.80 -2.46
CA PHE A 45 1.84 1.98 -1.05
C PHE A 45 2.44 0.84 -0.20
N PRO A 46 2.97 1.13 1.00
CA PRO A 46 3.36 0.10 1.94
C PRO A 46 2.14 -0.71 2.39
N VAL A 47 2.29 -2.03 2.48
CA VAL A 47 1.27 -2.92 3.03
C VAL A 47 1.71 -3.50 4.37
N THR A 48 0.74 -4.00 5.14
CA THR A 48 1.04 -4.83 6.32
C THR A 48 1.60 -6.19 5.87
N HIS A 49 2.31 -6.87 6.78
CA HIS A 49 2.99 -8.12 6.44
C HIS A 49 2.04 -9.21 5.91
N ASN A 50 0.84 -9.29 6.46
CA ASN A 50 -0.19 -10.27 6.09
C ASN A 50 -0.91 -9.99 4.76
N MET A 51 -0.57 -8.90 4.06
CA MET A 51 -1.15 -8.53 2.76
C MET A 51 -0.14 -8.60 1.62
N ARG A 52 1.09 -9.10 1.90
CA ARG A 52 2.17 -9.17 0.90
C ARG A 52 1.81 -10.06 -0.29
N ASP A 53 1.01 -11.09 -0.06
CA ASP A 53 0.45 -11.99 -1.07
C ASP A 53 -0.53 -11.30 -2.04
N MET A 54 -1.10 -10.16 -1.65
CA MET A 54 -2.00 -9.37 -2.50
C MET A 54 -1.26 -8.40 -3.44
N LEU A 55 0.04 -8.17 -3.22
CA LEU A 55 0.81 -7.27 -4.07
C LEU A 55 0.89 -7.79 -5.50
N THR A 56 0.87 -6.88 -6.47
CA THR A 56 0.96 -7.23 -7.89
C THR A 56 2.10 -6.47 -8.57
N GLY A 57 2.67 -7.08 -9.60
CA GLY A 57 3.61 -6.39 -10.48
C GLY A 57 4.87 -5.87 -9.79
N ASP A 58 5.15 -4.58 -9.96
CA ASP A 58 6.32 -3.90 -9.42
C ASP A 58 6.30 -3.83 -7.88
N ASP A 59 5.11 -3.79 -7.26
CA ASP A 59 4.97 -3.81 -5.80
C ASP A 59 5.37 -5.18 -5.21
N ALA A 60 5.24 -6.27 -5.98
CA ALA A 60 5.57 -7.63 -5.53
C ALA A 60 7.05 -8.02 -5.77
N LYS A 61 7.83 -7.18 -6.46
CA LYS A 61 9.15 -7.55 -7.02
C LYS A 61 10.22 -7.88 -5.98
N TYR A 62 10.07 -7.40 -4.74
CA TYR A 62 11.09 -7.51 -3.69
C TYR A 62 10.57 -8.22 -2.43
N LEU A 63 9.54 -9.06 -2.58
CA LEU A 63 8.97 -9.88 -1.52
C LEU A 63 9.59 -11.27 -1.44
#